data_AF-A0A1H2QL31-F1
#
_entry.id   AF-A0A1H2QL31-F1
#
_cell.length_a   1.000
_cell.length_b   1.000
_cell.length_c   1.000
_cell.angle_alpha   90.00
_cell.angle_beta   90.00
_cell.angle_gamma   90.00
#
_symmetry.space_group_name_H-M   'P 1'
#
loop_
_entity.id
_entity.type
_entity.pdbx_description
1 polymer ?
#
loop_
_entity_poly.entity_id
_entity_poly.type
_entity_poly.pdbx_seq_one_letter_code
_entity_poly.pdbx_strand_id
1 'polypeptide(L)'
;MERRSFLKNSVFAGLGSLLLPSVAQAQASESFARKKAKNIIYMVSDGMSIGTLVMADLYSKRILGRSSAWFALYEQKLAVKASMDMQSASSVVTDSSAASSSWGCGHRIINGMINIGVNGEEYTPILQKFKKAGKKVGCVTTVPITHATPAGFCTNSKERKAQPKIAENYLDLRFDVMMGGGDNYFSGEKRKDKQDMYAKYVEKGFTVVKNVTQMNAAPKNIPLLGVFDSNALPYTIDENNTTKNAAIPTLAQMTKKAIDMMADHKQGFVLQVEGGKVDWAAHGNDIGALLFDQLAFDDAIQVAIDFAKKDGNTLVVVTSDHGNANPGLIYGKECNQNFDNLAYFRHSNDFTLQSINLTDSASQVRELLTHNFGKIPFSEEDAKQILSFYTEGKQENGLYNYKNLPYSLLAEIQKKHTSVGWISMDHSSDYTELAMYGPGSQNLPPFIENYKMHNFLLTAAEVDMLEKY
;
A
#
# COMPACT_ATOMS: atom_id res chain seq x y z
N MET A 1 7.28 -53.79 -18.18
CA MET A 1 7.11 -54.16 -19.60
C MET A 1 6.17 -53.13 -20.22
N GLU A 2 6.65 -51.96 -20.66
CA GLU A 2 7.28 -51.71 -21.97
C GLU A 2 6.44 -52.26 -23.14
N ARG A 3 5.81 -51.34 -23.89
CA ARG A 3 5.85 -51.33 -25.37
C ARG A 3 5.50 -49.94 -25.92
N ARG A 4 6.57 -49.19 -26.18
CA ARG A 4 6.83 -48.30 -27.33
C ARG A 4 6.21 -48.88 -28.63
N SER A 5 5.85 -48.17 -29.70
CA SER A 5 6.09 -46.82 -30.25
C SER A 5 5.35 -46.77 -31.59
N PHE A 6 4.88 -45.61 -32.06
CA PHE A 6 5.25 -45.07 -33.39
C PHE A 6 4.48 -43.76 -33.65
N LEU A 7 5.20 -42.64 -33.76
CA LEU A 7 4.98 -41.64 -34.79
C LEU A 7 6.25 -40.79 -34.88
N LYS A 8 6.98 -41.03 -35.96
CA LYS A 8 8.22 -40.37 -36.34
C LYS A 8 7.91 -39.11 -37.16
N ASN A 9 8.76 -38.12 -36.96
CA ASN A 9 9.21 -37.11 -37.93
C ASN A 9 8.25 -35.96 -38.27
N SER A 10 8.41 -34.87 -37.54
CA SER A 10 8.33 -33.50 -38.06
C SER A 10 9.31 -32.63 -37.27
N VAL A 11 10.61 -32.78 -37.54
CA VAL A 11 11.63 -31.82 -37.10
C VAL A 11 11.69 -30.74 -38.16
N PHE A 12 10.98 -29.64 -37.93
CA PHE A 12 11.26 -28.36 -38.58
C PHE A 12 11.73 -27.37 -37.52
N ALA A 13 12.80 -26.68 -37.88
CA ALA A 13 13.60 -25.80 -37.05
C ALA A 13 12.78 -24.69 -36.38
N GLY A 14 12.81 -24.67 -35.06
CA GLY A 14 12.53 -23.50 -34.24
C GLY A 14 13.71 -23.34 -33.28
N LEU A 15 14.77 -22.68 -33.73
CA LEU A 15 15.80 -22.11 -32.84
C LEU A 15 15.14 -20.97 -32.06
N GLY A 16 14.29 -21.32 -31.09
CA GLY A 16 13.87 -20.43 -30.03
C GLY A 16 15.03 -20.27 -29.09
N SER A 17 15.67 -19.11 -29.12
CA SER A 17 16.73 -18.71 -28.21
C SER A 17 16.29 -18.93 -26.75
N LEU A 18 16.83 -19.97 -26.12
CA LEU A 18 16.92 -20.09 -24.66
C LEU A 18 17.84 -18.97 -24.19
N LEU A 19 17.31 -17.76 -24.03
CA LEU A 19 18.02 -16.67 -23.37
C LEU A 19 18.24 -17.11 -21.92
N LEU A 20 19.51 -17.36 -21.57
CA LEU A 20 19.91 -17.61 -20.19
C LEU A 20 19.40 -16.46 -19.30
N PRO A 21 18.90 -16.73 -18.08
CA PRO A 21 18.33 -15.71 -17.21
C PRO A 21 19.27 -14.53 -16.91
N SER A 22 20.60 -14.74 -16.94
CA SER A 22 21.60 -13.66 -16.80
C SER A 22 21.60 -12.68 -17.97
N VAL A 23 21.25 -13.14 -19.17
CA VAL A 23 21.19 -12.31 -20.39
C VAL A 23 19.97 -11.38 -20.35
N ALA A 24 18.83 -11.82 -19.80
CA ALA A 24 17.63 -11.00 -19.70
C ALA A 24 17.80 -9.78 -18.77
N GLN A 25 18.46 -9.95 -17.62
CA GLN A 25 18.74 -8.84 -16.69
C GLN A 25 19.78 -7.86 -17.27
N ALA A 26 20.82 -8.39 -17.91
CA ALA A 26 21.81 -7.57 -18.61
C ALA A 26 21.16 -6.78 -19.76
N GLN A 27 20.27 -7.41 -20.54
CA GLN A 27 19.53 -6.77 -21.63
C GLN A 27 18.54 -5.72 -21.13
N ALA A 28 17.81 -5.96 -20.04
CA ALA A 28 16.91 -4.96 -19.46
C ALA A 28 17.70 -3.75 -18.93
N SER A 29 18.79 -3.99 -18.18
CA SER A 29 19.68 -2.95 -17.67
C SER A 29 20.32 -2.12 -18.80
N GLU A 30 20.83 -2.77 -19.86
CA GLU A 30 21.36 -2.08 -21.03
C GLU A 30 20.29 -1.31 -21.81
N SER A 31 19.04 -1.79 -21.86
CA SER A 31 17.94 -1.11 -22.56
C SER A 31 17.48 0.19 -21.89
N PHE A 32 17.74 0.32 -20.59
CA PHE A 32 17.48 1.52 -19.79
C PHE A 32 18.71 2.41 -19.61
N ALA A 33 19.91 1.87 -19.87
CA ALA A 33 21.13 2.65 -19.84
C ALA A 33 20.99 3.86 -20.77
N ARG A 34 21.26 5.06 -20.24
CA ARG A 34 21.16 6.36 -20.91
C ARG A 34 19.73 6.90 -21.15
N LYS A 35 18.68 6.23 -20.65
CA LYS A 35 17.31 6.78 -20.69
C LYS A 35 16.97 7.55 -19.41
N LYS A 36 16.24 8.66 -19.60
CA LYS A 36 15.63 9.47 -18.55
C LYS A 36 14.25 8.92 -18.17
N ALA A 37 13.92 8.90 -16.88
CA ALA A 37 12.56 8.63 -16.43
C ALA A 37 11.67 9.84 -16.75
N LYS A 38 10.84 9.72 -17.78
CA LYS A 38 9.81 10.73 -18.09
C LYS A 38 8.72 10.70 -17.02
N ASN A 39 8.33 9.50 -16.60
CA ASN A 39 7.33 9.30 -15.55
C ASN A 39 7.95 8.55 -14.36
N ILE A 40 7.41 8.81 -13.17
CA ILE A 40 7.75 8.06 -11.95
C ILE A 40 6.45 7.59 -11.29
N ILE A 41 6.39 6.31 -10.94
CA ILE A 41 5.33 5.74 -10.10
C ILE A 41 5.99 5.21 -8.84
N TYR A 42 5.72 5.83 -7.70
CA TYR A 42 6.25 5.48 -6.39
C TYR A 42 5.18 4.76 -5.57
N MET A 43 5.34 3.46 -5.37
CA MET A 43 4.36 2.58 -4.74
C MET A 43 4.81 2.20 -3.33
N VAL A 44 3.92 2.40 -2.36
CA VAL A 44 4.18 2.20 -0.92
C VAL A 44 3.16 1.20 -0.36
N SER A 45 3.64 0.09 0.17
CA SER A 45 2.82 -0.79 1.01
C SER A 45 3.06 -0.41 2.46
N ASP A 46 2.22 0.47 3.04
CA ASP A 46 2.44 1.04 4.38
C ASP A 46 2.53 -0.09 5.42
N GLY A 47 3.54 -0.07 6.28
CA GLY A 47 3.73 -1.06 7.36
C GLY A 47 4.10 -2.48 6.89
N MET A 48 4.44 -2.70 5.62
CA MET A 48 4.79 -4.02 5.12
C MET A 48 6.17 -4.48 5.62
N SER A 49 6.16 -5.43 6.57
CA SER A 49 7.34 -6.23 6.92
C SER A 49 7.68 -7.27 5.82
N ILE A 50 8.89 -7.82 5.84
CA ILE A 50 9.27 -8.89 4.90
C ILE A 50 8.39 -10.13 5.04
N GLY A 51 7.92 -10.43 6.25
CA GLY A 51 7.03 -11.56 6.51
C GLY A 51 5.67 -11.38 5.82
N THR A 52 5.11 -10.17 5.84
CA THR A 52 3.91 -9.81 5.08
C THR A 52 4.09 -10.07 3.59
N LEU A 53 5.18 -9.56 3.01
CA LEU A 53 5.49 -9.70 1.58
C LEU A 53 5.60 -11.17 1.17
N VAL A 54 6.35 -11.97 1.95
CA VAL A 54 6.56 -13.39 1.68
C VAL A 54 5.25 -14.18 1.81
N MET A 55 4.46 -13.95 2.86
CA MET A 55 3.19 -14.66 3.03
C MET A 55 2.19 -14.33 1.92
N ALA A 56 2.13 -13.09 1.43
CA ALA A 56 1.27 -12.72 0.32
C ALA A 56 1.64 -13.48 -0.98
N ASP A 57 2.93 -13.60 -1.31
CA ASP A 57 3.38 -14.40 -2.46
C ASP A 57 3.15 -15.90 -2.27
N LEU A 58 3.40 -16.45 -1.08
CA LEU A 58 3.11 -17.85 -0.77
C LEU A 58 1.62 -18.14 -0.90
N TYR A 59 0.75 -17.26 -0.38
CA TYR A 59 -0.69 -17.39 -0.55
C TYR A 59 -1.08 -17.34 -2.03
N SER A 60 -0.56 -16.37 -2.77
CA SER A 60 -0.80 -16.24 -4.21
C SER A 60 -0.39 -17.52 -4.97
N LYS A 61 0.77 -18.09 -4.68
CA LYS A 61 1.26 -19.31 -5.34
C LYS A 61 0.42 -20.54 -4.98
N ARG A 62 0.08 -20.70 -3.70
CA ARG A 62 -0.62 -21.88 -3.20
C ARG A 62 -2.10 -21.88 -3.53
N ILE A 63 -2.75 -20.73 -3.45
CA ILE A 63 -4.21 -20.59 -3.56
C ILE A 63 -4.61 -20.05 -4.92
N LEU A 64 -3.88 -19.07 -5.46
CA LEU A 64 -4.21 -18.42 -6.75
C LEU A 64 -3.42 -19.00 -7.94
N GLY A 65 -2.43 -19.86 -7.69
CA GLY A 65 -1.64 -20.53 -8.73
C GLY A 65 -0.68 -19.61 -9.50
N ARG A 66 -0.34 -18.43 -8.94
CA ARG A 66 0.55 -17.45 -9.58
C ARG A 66 1.48 -16.77 -8.57
N SER A 67 2.68 -16.36 -8.99
CA SER A 67 3.51 -15.44 -8.20
C SER A 67 2.81 -14.08 -8.04
N SER A 68 3.10 -13.38 -6.96
CA SER A 68 2.71 -11.97 -6.84
C SER A 68 3.46 -11.13 -7.90
N ALA A 69 2.86 -10.02 -8.34
CA ALA A 69 3.47 -9.09 -9.29
C ALA A 69 4.83 -8.59 -8.80
N TRP A 70 4.98 -8.31 -7.50
CA TRP A 70 6.27 -7.94 -6.91
C TRP A 70 7.32 -9.06 -7.09
N PHE A 71 7.05 -10.28 -6.62
CA PHE A 71 8.03 -11.38 -6.75
C PHE A 71 8.27 -11.80 -8.19
N ALA A 72 7.26 -11.71 -9.06
CA ALA A 72 7.39 -11.97 -10.48
C ALA A 72 8.46 -11.06 -11.13
N LEU A 73 8.62 -9.81 -10.68
CA LEU A 73 9.71 -8.93 -11.14
C LEU A 73 11.09 -9.50 -10.82
N TYR A 74 11.26 -10.14 -9.66
CA TYR A 74 12.52 -10.76 -9.26
C TYR A 74 12.78 -12.08 -9.97
N GLU A 75 11.75 -12.95 -10.06
CA GLU A 75 11.84 -14.24 -10.76
C GLU A 75 12.17 -14.05 -12.25
N GLN A 76 11.60 -13.01 -12.87
CA GLN A 76 11.87 -12.63 -14.26
C GLN A 76 13.11 -11.75 -14.41
N LYS A 77 13.77 -11.37 -13.30
CA LYS A 77 14.94 -10.49 -13.25
C LYS A 77 14.74 -9.15 -13.98
N LEU A 78 13.54 -8.59 -13.84
CA LEU A 78 13.15 -7.32 -14.43
C LEU A 78 13.47 -6.14 -13.50
N ALA A 79 13.42 -6.34 -12.18
CA ALA A 79 13.67 -5.27 -11.21
C ALA A 79 15.06 -5.39 -10.56
N VAL A 80 15.63 -4.23 -10.22
CA VAL A 80 16.77 -4.12 -9.32
C VAL A 80 16.24 -4.13 -7.89
N LYS A 81 16.82 -4.98 -7.05
CA LYS A 81 16.48 -5.15 -5.63
C LYS A 81 17.51 -4.43 -4.74
N ALA A 82 17.04 -3.77 -3.70
CA ALA A 82 17.85 -3.16 -2.64
C ALA A 82 17.14 -3.23 -1.29
N SER A 83 17.84 -2.81 -0.23
CA SER A 83 17.26 -2.57 1.10
C SER A 83 17.29 -1.07 1.42
N MET A 84 16.26 -0.57 2.09
CA MET A 84 16.16 0.83 2.48
C MET A 84 16.17 1.02 3.99
N ASP A 85 17.04 1.88 4.50
CA ASP A 85 17.02 2.33 5.90
C ASP A 85 15.95 3.40 6.11
N MET A 86 15.00 3.09 6.99
CA MET A 86 13.79 3.86 7.20
C MET A 86 13.79 4.73 8.46
N GLN A 87 14.88 4.79 9.24
CA GLN A 87 14.84 5.57 10.48
C GLN A 87 14.45 7.05 10.28
N SER A 88 13.89 7.64 11.33
CA SER A 88 13.47 9.04 11.40
C SER A 88 14.58 9.92 12.00
N ALA A 89 14.34 11.23 12.11
CA ALA A 89 15.26 12.14 12.82
C ALA A 89 15.18 11.98 14.35
N SER A 90 14.06 11.45 14.87
CA SER A 90 13.78 11.35 16.31
C SER A 90 13.86 9.93 16.86
N SER A 91 13.98 8.91 16.02
CA SER A 91 13.87 7.50 16.41
C SER A 91 14.42 6.55 15.35
N VAL A 92 15.02 5.44 15.81
CA VAL A 92 15.42 4.31 14.97
C VAL A 92 14.24 3.51 14.39
N VAL A 93 13.04 3.69 14.96
CA VAL A 93 11.77 3.23 14.39
C VAL A 93 10.97 4.45 13.93
N THR A 94 10.70 4.54 12.64
CA THR A 94 9.95 5.65 12.05
C THR A 94 8.45 5.47 12.21
N ASP A 95 7.71 6.59 12.09
CA ASP A 95 6.30 6.54 11.71
C ASP A 95 6.14 6.87 10.21
N SER A 96 4.95 6.61 9.66
CA SER A 96 4.64 6.85 8.24
C SER A 96 4.85 8.32 7.83
N SER A 97 4.66 9.28 8.75
CA SER A 97 4.82 10.70 8.43
C SER A 97 6.28 11.09 8.25
N ALA A 98 7.18 10.63 9.12
CA ALA A 98 8.61 10.87 8.98
C ALA A 98 9.21 10.10 7.80
N ALA A 99 8.76 8.86 7.57
CA ALA A 99 9.21 8.02 6.47
C ALA A 99 8.86 8.66 5.10
N SER A 100 7.58 8.95 4.90
CA SER A 100 7.11 9.58 3.66
C SER A 100 7.66 10.99 3.45
N SER A 101 7.81 11.77 4.52
CA SER A 101 8.46 13.08 4.42
C SER A 101 9.94 12.96 4.08
N SER A 102 10.63 11.90 4.50
CA SER A 102 12.04 11.71 4.12
C SER A 102 12.19 11.53 2.61
N TRP A 103 11.31 10.75 1.97
CA TRP A 103 11.22 10.70 0.50
C TRP A 103 10.76 12.05 -0.08
N GLY A 104 9.83 12.71 0.60
CA GLY A 104 9.22 13.97 0.23
C GLY A 104 10.18 15.14 0.17
N CYS A 105 11.02 15.35 1.18
CA CYS A 105 11.87 16.54 1.29
C CYS A 105 13.37 16.28 1.21
N GLY A 106 13.80 15.02 1.26
CA GLY A 106 15.22 14.68 1.25
C GLY A 106 15.94 14.86 2.58
N HIS A 107 15.20 14.95 3.69
CA HIS A 107 15.75 14.99 5.04
C HIS A 107 15.02 14.03 5.95
N ARG A 108 15.70 13.48 6.96
CA ARG A 108 15.00 12.77 8.03
C ARG A 108 14.16 13.75 8.83
N ILE A 109 12.91 13.37 9.10
CA ILE A 109 11.91 14.20 9.79
C ILE A 109 11.56 13.57 11.14
N ILE A 110 11.09 14.38 12.09
CA ILE A 110 10.64 13.91 13.41
C ILE A 110 9.32 13.15 13.23
N ASN A 111 9.16 12.01 13.92
CA ASN A 111 7.91 11.25 13.91
C ASN A 111 6.72 12.14 14.26
N GLY A 112 5.63 12.02 13.50
CA GLY A 112 4.42 12.83 13.65
C GLY A 112 4.43 14.15 12.87
N MET A 113 5.56 14.59 12.30
CA MET A 113 5.66 15.79 11.48
C MET A 113 5.66 15.47 9.98
N ILE A 114 5.23 16.44 9.17
CA ILE A 114 5.18 16.32 7.71
C ILE A 114 6.08 17.40 7.09
N ASN A 115 7.23 17.00 6.54
CA ASN A 115 8.21 17.87 5.88
C ASN A 115 8.67 19.09 6.71
N ILE A 116 8.56 19.03 8.04
CA ILE A 116 9.08 20.05 8.96
C ILE A 116 10.39 19.56 9.56
N GLY A 117 11.48 20.27 9.31
CA GLY A 117 12.81 19.98 9.83
C GLY A 117 12.91 20.10 11.35
N VAL A 118 14.02 19.59 11.89
CA VAL A 118 14.24 19.52 13.35
C VAL A 118 14.24 20.89 14.03
N ASN A 119 14.56 21.97 13.30
CA ASN A 119 14.53 23.34 13.80
C ASN A 119 13.31 24.14 13.29
N GLY A 120 12.33 23.46 12.68
CA GLY A 120 11.13 24.07 12.12
C GLY A 120 11.22 24.50 10.67
N GLU A 121 12.25 24.06 9.93
CA GLU A 121 12.42 24.35 8.51
C GLU A 121 11.26 23.75 7.68
N GLU A 122 10.64 24.54 6.81
CA GLU A 122 9.62 24.05 5.89
C GLU A 122 10.26 23.64 4.57
N TYR A 123 10.60 22.35 4.42
CA TYR A 123 11.22 21.86 3.19
C TYR A 123 10.18 21.69 2.08
N THR A 124 10.53 22.09 0.86
CA THR A 124 9.63 21.91 -0.29
C THR A 124 9.49 20.42 -0.66
N PRO A 125 8.28 19.82 -0.60
CA PRO A 125 8.07 18.40 -0.92
C PRO A 125 8.21 18.07 -2.42
N ILE A 126 8.49 16.81 -2.72
CA ILE A 126 8.94 16.37 -4.04
C ILE A 126 7.89 16.56 -5.14
N LEU A 127 6.59 16.40 -4.85
CA LEU A 127 5.55 16.63 -5.86
C LEU A 127 5.40 18.13 -6.19
N GLN A 128 5.69 19.03 -5.26
CA GLN A 128 5.76 20.45 -5.57
C GLN A 128 6.94 20.75 -6.50
N LYS A 129 8.12 20.12 -6.25
CA LYS A 129 9.29 20.25 -7.14
C LYS A 129 8.98 19.75 -8.55
N PHE A 130 8.37 18.58 -8.68
CA PHE A 130 7.98 18.02 -9.99
C PHE A 130 6.90 18.84 -10.70
N LYS A 131 5.91 19.36 -9.96
CA LYS A 131 4.88 20.24 -10.54
C LYS A 131 5.49 21.55 -11.04
N LYS A 132 6.41 22.15 -10.27
CA LYS A 132 7.16 23.34 -10.69
C LYS A 132 8.01 23.08 -11.94
N ALA A 133 8.54 21.87 -12.09
CA ALA A 133 9.22 21.40 -13.30
C ALA A 133 8.26 21.09 -14.48
N GLY A 134 6.96 21.37 -14.34
CA GLY A 134 5.97 21.22 -15.39
C GLY A 134 5.43 19.79 -15.55
N LYS A 135 5.75 18.85 -14.66
CA LYS A 135 5.14 17.51 -14.67
C LYS A 135 3.74 17.54 -14.07
N LYS A 136 2.91 16.57 -14.45
CA LYS A 136 1.67 16.25 -13.73
C LYS A 136 2.01 15.50 -12.44
N VAL A 137 1.26 15.72 -11.37
CA VAL A 137 1.52 15.06 -10.09
C VAL A 137 0.24 14.57 -9.43
N GLY A 138 0.33 13.46 -8.69
CA GLY A 138 -0.81 12.96 -7.95
C GLY A 138 -0.49 11.90 -6.89
N CYS A 139 -1.48 11.65 -6.05
CA CYS A 139 -1.47 10.63 -5.00
C CYS A 139 -2.73 9.77 -5.08
N VAL A 140 -2.57 8.48 -4.82
CA VAL A 140 -3.64 7.49 -4.69
C VAL A 140 -3.39 6.68 -3.41
N THR A 141 -4.42 6.46 -2.60
CA THR A 141 -4.30 5.67 -1.36
C THR A 141 -5.60 4.96 -0.98
N THR A 142 -5.50 3.86 -0.24
CA THR A 142 -6.65 3.20 0.41
C THR A 142 -7.01 3.77 1.78
N VAL A 143 -6.23 4.70 2.33
CA VAL A 143 -6.55 5.43 3.58
C VAL A 143 -7.02 6.86 3.23
N PRO A 144 -7.25 7.78 4.20
CA PRO A 144 -7.57 9.16 3.85
C PRO A 144 -6.52 9.76 2.92
N ILE A 145 -6.94 10.46 1.86
CA ILE A 145 -5.98 11.12 0.94
C ILE A 145 -5.12 12.19 1.63
N THR A 146 -5.57 12.66 2.80
CA THR A 146 -4.87 13.59 3.70
C THR A 146 -4.01 12.89 4.76
N HIS A 147 -3.90 11.56 4.72
CA HIS A 147 -3.10 10.79 5.67
C HIS A 147 -1.60 11.05 5.47
N ALA A 148 -0.78 10.52 6.39
CA ALA A 148 0.63 10.84 6.50
C ALA A 148 1.43 10.59 5.21
N THR A 149 1.27 9.41 4.61
CA THR A 149 2.03 8.98 3.44
C THR A 149 1.82 9.89 2.21
N PRO A 150 0.58 10.14 1.73
CA PRO A 150 0.39 11.09 0.63
C PRO A 150 0.80 12.51 1.03
N ALA A 151 0.56 12.93 2.27
CA ALA A 151 0.93 14.26 2.74
C ALA A 151 2.44 14.50 2.75
N GLY A 152 3.25 13.48 3.08
CA GLY A 152 4.71 13.51 3.02
C GLY A 152 5.27 13.82 1.63
N PHE A 153 4.58 13.41 0.56
CA PHE A 153 4.97 13.78 -0.81
C PHE A 153 4.52 15.18 -1.23
N CYS A 154 3.58 15.77 -0.49
CA CYS A 154 2.70 16.83 -0.98
C CYS A 154 2.90 18.18 -0.28
N THR A 155 2.86 18.21 1.05
CA THR A 155 2.70 19.45 1.83
C THR A 155 3.53 19.43 3.11
N ASN A 156 3.59 20.56 3.81
CA ASN A 156 4.16 20.69 5.13
C ASN A 156 3.04 20.71 6.19
N SER A 157 3.31 20.13 7.37
CA SER A 157 2.46 20.22 8.56
C SER A 157 3.26 19.88 9.82
N LYS A 158 3.06 20.64 10.91
CA LYS A 158 3.68 20.34 12.23
C LYS A 158 3.12 19.08 12.89
N GLU A 159 1.95 18.62 12.44
CA GLU A 159 1.32 17.42 12.96
C GLU A 159 0.61 16.64 11.84
N ARG A 160 0.82 15.32 11.78
CA ARG A 160 0.14 14.44 10.82
C ARG A 160 -1.37 14.37 11.01
N LYS A 161 -1.85 14.76 12.20
CA LYS A 161 -3.28 14.75 12.57
C LYS A 161 -4.04 15.98 12.06
N ALA A 162 -3.37 17.02 11.56
CA ALA A 162 -4.01 18.21 10.97
C ALA A 162 -4.59 17.95 9.57
N GLN A 163 -5.23 16.81 9.37
CA GLN A 163 -5.83 16.40 8.10
C GLN A 163 -6.85 17.40 7.52
N PRO A 164 -7.71 18.09 8.32
CA PRO A 164 -8.54 19.18 7.80
C PRO A 164 -7.73 20.30 7.16
N LYS A 165 -6.55 20.62 7.72
CA LYS A 165 -5.66 21.66 7.18
C LYS A 165 -4.90 21.15 5.95
N ILE A 166 -4.49 19.89 5.95
CA ILE A 166 -3.88 19.24 4.77
C ILE A 166 -4.85 19.27 3.58
N ALA A 167 -6.15 19.02 3.81
CA ALA A 167 -7.19 19.14 2.77
C ALA A 167 -7.28 20.56 2.17
N GLU A 168 -7.06 21.61 2.98
CA GLU A 168 -6.99 22.99 2.52
C GLU A 168 -5.71 23.24 1.73
N ASN A 169 -4.56 22.77 2.21
CA ASN A 169 -3.28 22.97 1.51
C ASN A 169 -3.32 22.34 0.10
N TYR A 170 -3.92 21.16 -0.04
CA TYR A 170 -4.08 20.49 -1.34
C TYR A 170 -4.91 21.32 -2.35
N LEU A 171 -5.88 22.11 -1.88
CA LEU A 171 -6.70 22.99 -2.73
C LEU A 171 -5.83 24.03 -3.43
N ASP A 172 -4.90 24.63 -2.67
CA ASP A 172 -3.99 25.67 -3.16
C ASP A 172 -2.85 25.09 -3.99
N LEU A 173 -2.34 23.91 -3.62
CA LEU A 173 -1.30 23.20 -4.37
C LEU A 173 -1.76 22.69 -5.74
N ARG A 174 -3.08 22.48 -5.91
CA ARG A 174 -3.71 22.10 -7.18
C ARG A 174 -3.09 20.88 -7.85
N PHE A 175 -2.78 19.83 -7.09
CA PHE A 175 -2.33 18.57 -7.67
C PHE A 175 -3.36 17.96 -8.63
N ASP A 176 -2.85 17.26 -9.63
CA ASP A 176 -3.63 16.90 -10.81
C ASP A 176 -4.57 15.72 -10.54
N VAL A 177 -4.17 14.80 -9.67
CA VAL A 177 -5.01 13.67 -9.22
C VAL A 177 -4.76 13.39 -7.75
N MET A 178 -5.81 13.45 -6.92
CA MET A 178 -5.76 13.09 -5.50
C MET A 178 -6.93 12.15 -5.22
N MET A 179 -6.67 10.88 -4.86
CA MET A 179 -7.73 9.88 -4.69
C MET A 179 -7.52 9.00 -3.46
N GLY A 180 -8.54 8.87 -2.63
CA GLY A 180 -8.54 7.94 -1.50
C GLY A 180 -9.83 8.02 -0.69
N GLY A 181 -9.76 7.74 0.60
CA GLY A 181 -10.87 8.00 1.52
C GLY A 181 -10.77 9.38 2.19
N GLY A 182 -11.53 9.57 3.27
CA GLY A 182 -11.37 10.69 4.19
C GLY A 182 -12.43 11.78 4.11
N ASP A 183 -13.68 11.48 3.71
CA ASP A 183 -14.78 12.46 3.64
C ASP A 183 -15.00 13.21 4.97
N ASN A 184 -14.58 12.64 6.10
CA ASN A 184 -14.49 13.30 7.42
C ASN A 184 -13.70 14.64 7.40
N TYR A 185 -12.74 14.78 6.49
CA TYR A 185 -11.86 15.96 6.40
C TYR A 185 -12.25 16.94 5.29
N PHE A 186 -13.28 16.62 4.50
CA PHE A 186 -13.74 17.45 3.38
C PHE A 186 -15.19 17.92 3.55
N SER A 187 -16.07 17.07 4.06
CA SER A 187 -17.50 17.40 4.20
C SER A 187 -17.74 18.45 5.29
N GLY A 188 -18.46 19.52 4.95
CA GLY A 188 -18.91 20.52 5.93
C GLY A 188 -19.84 19.94 7.00
N GLU A 189 -20.49 18.80 6.74
CA GLU A 189 -21.33 18.14 7.76
C GLU A 189 -20.48 17.50 8.86
N LYS A 190 -19.34 16.91 8.49
CA LYS A 190 -18.48 16.11 9.36
C LYS A 190 -17.33 16.90 9.98
N ARG A 191 -16.82 17.91 9.28
CA ARG A 191 -15.76 18.78 9.80
C ARG A 191 -16.26 19.59 10.98
N LYS A 192 -15.37 19.83 11.95
CA LYS A 192 -15.66 20.62 13.15
C LYS A 192 -15.95 22.09 12.83
N ASP A 193 -15.30 22.64 11.81
CA ASP A 193 -15.42 24.04 11.38
C ASP A 193 -16.53 24.28 10.35
N LYS A 194 -17.28 23.24 9.99
CA LYS A 194 -18.39 23.27 9.02
C LYS A 194 -18.02 23.76 7.61
N GLN A 195 -16.73 23.82 7.27
CA GLN A 195 -16.31 24.20 5.95
C GLN A 195 -16.57 23.08 4.94
N ASP A 196 -17.38 23.34 3.91
CA ASP A 196 -17.51 22.39 2.79
C ASP A 196 -16.34 22.55 1.82
N MET A 197 -15.36 21.68 1.96
CA MET A 197 -14.21 21.67 1.06
C MET A 197 -14.61 21.25 -0.35
N TYR A 198 -15.60 20.37 -0.53
CA TYR A 198 -16.00 19.94 -1.88
C TYR A 198 -16.48 21.12 -2.72
N ALA A 199 -17.31 22.00 -2.16
CA ALA A 199 -17.72 23.24 -2.81
C ALA A 199 -16.51 24.11 -3.21
N LYS A 200 -15.53 24.26 -2.32
CA LYS A 200 -14.30 25.03 -2.59
C LYS A 200 -13.44 24.42 -3.69
N TYR A 201 -13.32 23.09 -3.74
CA TYR A 201 -12.62 22.38 -4.81
C TYR A 201 -13.32 22.59 -6.16
N VAL A 202 -14.65 22.48 -6.20
CA VAL A 202 -15.44 22.74 -7.42
C VAL A 202 -15.31 24.21 -7.86
N GLU A 203 -15.39 25.17 -6.94
CA GLU A 203 -15.19 26.60 -7.23
C GLU A 203 -13.80 26.88 -7.81
N LYS A 204 -12.79 26.16 -7.32
CA LYS A 204 -11.43 26.18 -7.85
C LYS A 204 -11.27 25.34 -9.13
N GLY A 205 -12.34 24.83 -9.73
CA GLY A 205 -12.31 24.13 -11.01
C GLY A 205 -11.75 22.71 -10.96
N PHE A 206 -11.85 22.03 -9.81
CA PHE A 206 -11.59 20.59 -9.74
C PHE A 206 -12.84 19.80 -10.12
N THR A 207 -12.62 18.61 -10.67
CA THR A 207 -13.65 17.57 -10.68
C THR A 207 -13.61 16.84 -9.34
N VAL A 208 -14.76 16.79 -8.65
CA VAL A 208 -14.92 16.01 -7.41
C VAL A 208 -15.70 14.73 -7.70
N VAL A 209 -15.18 13.58 -7.28
CA VAL A 209 -15.83 12.27 -7.45
C VAL A 209 -15.92 11.52 -6.12
N LYS A 210 -17.02 10.78 -5.92
CA LYS A 210 -17.31 10.03 -4.70
C LYS A 210 -17.58 8.54 -4.93
N ASN A 211 -17.51 8.07 -6.17
CA ASN A 211 -17.68 6.65 -6.51
C ASN A 211 -16.99 6.29 -7.84
N VAL A 212 -16.89 5.00 -8.12
CA VAL A 212 -16.27 4.42 -9.32
C VAL A 212 -16.89 4.94 -10.63
N THR A 213 -18.22 5.13 -10.67
CA THR A 213 -18.91 5.64 -11.86
C THR A 213 -18.49 7.07 -12.17
N GLN A 214 -18.51 7.96 -11.16
CA GLN A 214 -18.06 9.34 -11.29
C GLN A 214 -16.56 9.41 -11.62
N MET A 215 -15.73 8.57 -10.97
CA MET A 215 -14.30 8.48 -11.24
C MET A 215 -14.03 8.11 -12.71
N ASN A 216 -14.73 7.11 -13.23
CA ASN A 216 -14.58 6.69 -14.63
C ASN A 216 -15.00 7.79 -15.60
N ALA A 217 -16.09 8.50 -15.30
CA ALA A 217 -16.59 9.62 -16.11
C ALA A 217 -15.77 10.91 -16.00
N ALA A 218 -14.85 11.02 -15.03
CA ALA A 218 -14.09 12.25 -14.79
C ALA A 218 -13.29 12.68 -16.04
N PRO A 219 -13.39 13.96 -16.46
CA PRO A 219 -12.74 14.47 -17.65
C PRO A 219 -11.22 14.50 -17.51
N LYS A 220 -10.51 14.28 -18.62
CA LYS A 220 -9.06 14.48 -18.69
C LYS A 220 -8.69 15.96 -18.57
N ASN A 221 -7.44 16.23 -18.15
CA ASN A 221 -6.85 17.57 -18.07
C ASN A 221 -7.47 18.55 -17.06
N ILE A 222 -8.46 18.11 -16.27
CA ILE A 222 -9.01 18.86 -15.14
C ILE A 222 -8.51 18.18 -13.85
N PRO A 223 -8.01 18.93 -12.85
CA PRO A 223 -7.62 18.37 -11.56
C PRO A 223 -8.73 17.53 -10.93
N LEU A 224 -8.42 16.33 -10.47
CA LEU A 224 -9.38 15.40 -9.88
C LEU A 224 -9.14 15.22 -8.38
N LEU A 225 -10.20 15.40 -7.59
CA LEU A 225 -10.28 14.97 -6.20
C LEU A 225 -11.30 13.83 -6.08
N GLY A 226 -10.84 12.63 -5.74
CA GLY A 226 -11.67 11.47 -5.42
C GLY A 226 -11.67 11.15 -3.94
N VAL A 227 -12.84 11.15 -3.31
CA VAL A 227 -12.99 10.78 -1.89
C VAL A 227 -14.14 9.78 -1.76
N PHE A 228 -13.80 8.52 -1.50
CA PHE A 228 -14.71 7.38 -1.70
C PHE A 228 -15.30 6.77 -0.42
N ASP A 229 -14.76 7.12 0.75
CA ASP A 229 -15.28 6.70 2.04
C ASP A 229 -15.10 7.81 3.10
N SER A 230 -15.83 7.71 4.20
CA SER A 230 -15.73 8.51 5.41
C SER A 230 -14.30 8.62 5.97
N ASN A 231 -13.58 7.50 6.07
CA ASN A 231 -12.22 7.43 6.60
C ASN A 231 -11.30 6.67 5.63
N ALA A 232 -10.72 5.54 6.01
CA ALA A 232 -10.08 4.65 5.03
C ALA A 232 -11.14 3.88 4.23
N LEU A 233 -10.74 3.35 3.07
CA LEU A 233 -11.56 2.40 2.34
C LEU A 233 -11.77 1.12 3.19
N PRO A 234 -12.77 0.28 2.89
CA PRO A 234 -12.93 -0.98 3.59
C PRO A 234 -11.77 -1.95 3.29
N TYR A 235 -11.54 -2.94 4.16
CA TYR A 235 -10.53 -3.96 3.88
C TYR A 235 -10.96 -4.82 2.70
N THR A 236 -10.02 -5.24 1.87
CA THR A 236 -10.27 -6.01 0.65
C THR A 236 -11.02 -7.30 0.96
N ILE A 237 -10.69 -7.97 2.08
CA ILE A 237 -11.38 -9.20 2.48
C ILE A 237 -12.87 -8.96 2.81
N ASP A 238 -13.20 -7.82 3.43
CA ASP A 238 -14.57 -7.46 3.77
C ASP A 238 -15.36 -7.09 2.50
N GLU A 239 -14.72 -6.36 1.58
CA GLU A 239 -15.30 -5.99 0.27
C GLU A 239 -15.68 -7.20 -0.56
N ASN A 240 -14.81 -8.21 -0.61
CA ASN A 240 -15.05 -9.42 -1.39
C ASN A 240 -16.28 -10.21 -0.94
N ASN A 241 -16.80 -9.92 0.27
CA ASN A 241 -17.92 -10.61 0.89
C ASN A 241 -19.18 -9.74 1.01
N THR A 242 -19.24 -8.60 0.31
CA THR A 242 -20.41 -7.72 0.27
C THR A 242 -20.59 -7.01 -1.07
N THR A 243 -21.82 -6.63 -1.41
CA THR A 243 -22.10 -5.76 -2.57
C THR A 243 -22.31 -4.31 -2.17
N LYS A 244 -22.37 -4.01 -0.86
CA LYS A 244 -22.69 -2.67 -0.33
C LYS A 244 -21.70 -1.61 -0.78
N ASN A 245 -20.47 -2.01 -1.02
CA ASN A 245 -19.36 -1.11 -1.30
C ASN A 245 -18.87 -1.20 -2.75
N ALA A 246 -19.65 -1.83 -3.66
CA ALA A 246 -19.32 -1.92 -5.09
C ALA A 246 -19.16 -0.55 -5.80
N ALA A 247 -19.57 0.54 -5.15
CA ALA A 247 -19.35 1.91 -5.62
C ALA A 247 -17.95 2.46 -5.29
N ILE A 248 -17.21 1.83 -4.36
CA ILE A 248 -15.86 2.22 -3.97
C ILE A 248 -14.87 1.59 -4.96
N PRO A 249 -13.98 2.39 -5.59
CA PRO A 249 -12.98 1.86 -6.50
C PRO A 249 -11.86 1.13 -5.75
N THR A 250 -11.33 0.06 -6.35
CA THR A 250 -10.14 -0.62 -5.84
C THR A 250 -8.88 0.23 -6.02
N LEU A 251 -7.81 -0.09 -5.28
CA LEU A 251 -6.51 0.57 -5.45
C LEU A 251 -5.98 0.47 -6.89
N ALA A 252 -6.13 -0.70 -7.52
CA ALA A 252 -5.77 -0.90 -8.92
C ALA A 252 -6.59 -0.02 -9.88
N GLN A 253 -7.91 0.12 -9.65
CA GLN A 253 -8.77 0.99 -10.46
C GLN A 253 -8.40 2.47 -10.30
N MET A 254 -8.16 2.93 -9.07
CA MET A 254 -7.69 4.29 -8.80
C MET A 254 -6.32 4.54 -9.43
N THR A 255 -5.38 3.60 -9.31
CA THR A 255 -4.03 3.69 -9.91
C THR A 255 -4.12 3.82 -11.42
N LYS A 256 -4.92 2.96 -12.07
CA LYS A 256 -5.16 3.02 -13.52
C LYS A 256 -5.75 4.37 -13.93
N LYS A 257 -6.77 4.85 -13.22
CA LYS A 257 -7.39 6.15 -13.53
C LYS A 257 -6.38 7.29 -13.41
N ALA A 258 -5.56 7.31 -12.36
CA ALA A 258 -4.54 8.34 -12.16
C ALA A 258 -3.53 8.37 -13.32
N ILE A 259 -3.04 7.19 -13.73
CA ILE A 259 -2.16 7.05 -14.89
C ILE A 259 -2.87 7.56 -16.16
N ASP A 260 -4.09 7.10 -16.44
CA ASP A 260 -4.86 7.50 -17.63
C ASP A 260 -5.09 9.02 -17.72
N MET A 261 -5.20 9.71 -16.58
CA MET A 261 -5.37 11.16 -16.52
C MET A 261 -4.10 11.95 -16.80
N MET A 262 -2.92 11.36 -16.61
CA MET A 262 -1.64 12.08 -16.65
C MET A 262 -0.66 11.59 -17.74
N ALA A 263 -0.84 10.37 -18.26
CA ALA A 263 0.11 9.72 -19.17
C ALA A 263 0.37 10.49 -20.47
N ASP A 264 -0.63 11.21 -20.99
CA ASP A 264 -0.51 11.97 -22.24
C ASP A 264 0.31 13.27 -22.08
N HIS A 265 0.72 13.64 -20.86
CA HIS A 265 1.41 14.90 -20.61
C HIS A 265 2.83 14.91 -21.20
N LYS A 266 3.19 15.99 -21.91
CA LYS A 266 4.48 16.09 -22.62
C LYS A 266 5.68 16.02 -21.68
N GLN A 267 5.59 16.60 -20.49
CA GLN A 267 6.64 16.54 -19.47
C GLN A 267 6.60 15.26 -18.62
N GLY A 268 5.60 14.40 -18.83
CA GLY A 268 5.36 13.22 -18.01
C GLY A 268 4.70 13.55 -16.67
N PHE A 269 4.71 12.56 -15.78
CA PHE A 269 4.04 12.65 -14.48
C PHE A 269 4.80 11.97 -13.34
N VAL A 270 4.45 12.32 -12.11
CA VAL A 270 4.90 11.62 -10.90
C VAL A 270 3.67 11.25 -10.07
N LEU A 271 3.52 9.95 -9.80
CA LEU A 271 2.39 9.40 -9.09
C LEU A 271 2.88 8.65 -7.87
N GLN A 272 2.33 8.97 -6.70
CA GLN A 272 2.47 8.16 -5.49
C GLN A 272 1.23 7.27 -5.32
N VAL A 273 1.42 5.99 -5.04
CA VAL A 273 0.35 4.99 -4.83
C VAL A 273 0.57 4.28 -3.50
N GLU A 274 -0.47 4.16 -2.67
CA GLU A 274 -0.37 3.58 -1.32
C GLU A 274 -1.40 2.46 -1.09
N GLY A 275 -0.92 1.30 -0.64
CA GLY A 275 -1.72 0.31 0.08
C GLY A 275 -1.66 0.60 1.58
N GLY A 276 -2.40 1.60 2.06
CA GLY A 276 -2.22 2.15 3.42
C GLY A 276 -2.82 1.29 4.54
N LYS A 277 -3.73 0.38 4.20
CA LYS A 277 -4.40 -0.49 5.17
C LYS A 277 -3.64 -1.77 5.49
N VAL A 278 -2.53 -2.05 4.81
CA VAL A 278 -1.60 -3.12 5.18
C VAL A 278 -1.07 -2.86 6.59
N ASP A 279 -0.66 -1.62 6.88
CA ASP A 279 -0.25 -1.16 8.21
C ASP A 279 -1.35 -1.32 9.27
N TRP A 280 -2.59 -0.92 8.94
CA TRP A 280 -3.71 -0.98 9.88
C TRP A 280 -4.06 -2.43 10.23
N ALA A 281 -3.97 -3.33 9.25
CA ALA A 281 -4.14 -4.76 9.48
C ALA A 281 -3.01 -5.35 10.33
N ALA A 282 -1.77 -4.88 10.14
CA ALA A 282 -0.63 -5.30 10.95
C ALA A 282 -0.78 -4.86 12.41
N HIS A 283 -1.17 -3.60 12.66
CA HIS A 283 -1.56 -3.14 14.01
C HIS A 283 -2.70 -3.97 14.61
N GLY A 284 -3.63 -4.44 13.78
CA GLY A 284 -4.74 -5.31 14.19
C GLY A 284 -4.39 -6.79 14.36
N ASN A 285 -3.13 -7.19 14.16
CA ASN A 285 -2.71 -8.59 14.04
C ASN A 285 -3.68 -9.43 13.17
N ASP A 286 -4.17 -8.80 12.09
CA ASP A 286 -5.26 -9.30 11.28
C ASP A 286 -4.71 -9.92 10.01
N ILE A 287 -4.45 -11.23 10.04
CA ILE A 287 -3.84 -11.92 8.90
C ILE A 287 -4.74 -11.92 7.66
N GLY A 288 -6.05 -11.94 7.85
CA GLY A 288 -7.02 -11.92 6.74
C GLY A 288 -6.99 -10.57 6.03
N ALA A 289 -7.13 -9.48 6.79
CA ALA A 289 -7.02 -8.14 6.22
C ALA A 289 -5.62 -7.87 5.63
N LEU A 290 -4.56 -8.26 6.34
CA LEU A 290 -3.17 -8.01 5.94
C LEU A 290 -2.85 -8.61 4.56
N LEU A 291 -3.15 -9.89 4.35
CA LEU A 291 -2.83 -10.55 3.08
C LEU A 291 -3.67 -10.02 1.93
N PHE A 292 -4.97 -9.83 2.14
CA PHE A 292 -5.85 -9.40 1.06
C PHE A 292 -5.60 -7.95 0.64
N ASP A 293 -5.27 -7.05 1.57
CA ASP A 293 -4.86 -5.69 1.22
C ASP A 293 -3.45 -5.65 0.60
N GLN A 294 -2.53 -6.53 1.03
CA GLN A 294 -1.22 -6.68 0.37
C GLN A 294 -1.37 -7.18 -1.08
N LEU A 295 -2.30 -8.10 -1.33
CA LEU A 295 -2.63 -8.57 -2.68
C LEU A 295 -3.35 -7.50 -3.50
N ALA A 296 -4.20 -6.67 -2.90
CA ALA A 296 -4.80 -5.52 -3.58
C ALA A 296 -3.74 -4.47 -3.99
N PHE A 297 -2.71 -4.28 -3.16
CA PHE A 297 -1.52 -3.50 -3.52
C PHE A 297 -0.74 -4.16 -4.65
N ASP A 298 -0.58 -5.48 -4.63
CA ASP A 298 0.08 -6.24 -5.70
C ASP A 298 -0.64 -6.13 -7.06
N ASP A 299 -1.97 -6.11 -7.06
CA ASP A 299 -2.76 -5.84 -8.27
C ASP A 299 -2.53 -4.40 -8.79
N ALA A 300 -2.28 -3.43 -7.92
CA ALA A 300 -1.89 -2.08 -8.32
C ALA A 300 -0.44 -2.03 -8.88
N ILE A 301 0.49 -2.82 -8.33
CA ILE A 301 1.84 -2.99 -8.90
C ILE A 301 1.72 -3.51 -10.33
N GLN A 302 0.86 -4.50 -10.57
CA GLN A 302 0.64 -5.05 -11.91
C GLN A 302 0.20 -3.96 -12.90
N VAL A 303 -0.75 -3.09 -12.51
CA VAL A 303 -1.17 -1.94 -13.32
C VAL A 303 -0.01 -1.00 -13.67
N ALA A 304 0.83 -0.66 -12.68
CA ALA A 304 1.97 0.24 -12.87
C ALA A 304 3.04 -0.38 -13.77
N ILE A 305 3.36 -1.65 -13.57
CA ILE A 305 4.34 -2.39 -14.38
C ILE A 305 3.87 -2.58 -15.81
N ASP A 306 2.59 -2.89 -16.04
CA ASP A 306 2.05 -3.04 -17.40
C ASP A 306 2.09 -1.72 -18.16
N PHE A 307 1.77 -0.61 -17.50
CA PHE A 307 1.95 0.72 -18.06
C PHE A 307 3.43 0.99 -18.38
N ALA A 308 4.33 0.77 -17.42
CA ALA A 308 5.75 1.07 -17.58
C ALA A 308 6.42 0.25 -18.69
N LYS A 309 6.07 -1.04 -18.81
CA LYS A 309 6.52 -1.92 -19.90
C LYS A 309 6.10 -1.38 -21.27
N LYS A 310 4.86 -0.88 -21.38
CA LYS A 310 4.32 -0.33 -22.62
C LYS A 310 4.90 1.04 -22.97
N ASP A 311 5.09 1.90 -21.97
CA ASP A 311 5.58 3.27 -22.14
C ASP A 311 7.11 3.31 -22.38
N GLY A 312 7.87 2.44 -21.71
CA GLY A 312 9.32 2.34 -21.85
C GLY A 312 10.13 3.52 -21.28
N ASN A 313 9.46 4.56 -20.74
CA ASN A 313 10.04 5.78 -20.18
C ASN A 313 9.61 6.03 -18.73
N THR A 314 9.09 5.01 -18.05
CA THR A 314 8.53 5.10 -16.70
C THR A 314 9.38 4.32 -15.71
N LEU A 315 9.82 5.00 -14.65
CA LEU A 315 10.43 4.36 -13.48
C LEU A 315 9.33 3.98 -12.49
N VAL A 316 9.26 2.72 -12.11
CA VAL A 316 8.41 2.21 -11.03
C VAL A 316 9.29 1.87 -9.84
N VAL A 317 8.96 2.42 -8.68
CA VAL A 317 9.58 2.13 -7.40
C VAL A 317 8.53 1.46 -6.52
N VAL A 318 8.87 0.33 -5.91
CA VAL A 318 7.97 -0.39 -4.98
C VAL A 318 8.70 -0.63 -3.68
N THR A 319 8.12 -0.20 -2.56
CA THR A 319 8.73 -0.34 -1.24
C THR A 319 7.69 -0.28 -0.12
N SER A 320 8.18 -0.29 1.13
CA SER A 320 7.42 -0.01 2.34
C SER A 320 8.05 1.18 3.08
N ASP A 321 7.25 1.88 3.86
CA ASP A 321 7.70 2.99 4.70
C ASP A 321 8.29 2.53 6.05
N HIS A 322 7.90 1.34 6.53
CA HIS A 322 8.50 0.62 7.66
C HIS A 322 8.04 -0.85 7.71
N GLY A 323 8.62 -1.65 8.60
CA GLY A 323 7.99 -2.89 9.05
C GLY A 323 6.91 -2.59 10.11
N ASN A 324 5.91 -3.45 10.24
CA ASN A 324 4.95 -3.42 11.33
C ASN A 324 4.63 -4.85 11.80
N ALA A 325 4.54 -5.03 13.13
CA ALA A 325 4.14 -6.24 13.86
C ALA A 325 5.02 -7.49 13.64
N ASN A 326 5.84 -7.48 12.58
CA ASN A 326 6.67 -8.58 12.09
C ASN A 326 5.95 -9.94 12.07
N PRO A 327 4.79 -10.04 11.37
CA PRO A 327 4.12 -11.32 11.20
C PRO A 327 5.01 -12.32 10.48
N GLY A 328 4.92 -13.59 10.87
CA GLY A 328 5.68 -14.67 10.23
C GLY A 328 4.91 -15.96 10.15
N LEU A 329 5.05 -16.67 9.03
CA LEU A 329 4.59 -18.05 8.90
C LEU A 329 5.60 -18.98 9.60
N ILE A 330 5.16 -19.57 10.71
CA ILE A 330 6.02 -20.34 11.62
C ILE A 330 5.97 -21.83 11.28
N TYR A 331 7.15 -22.47 11.32
CA TYR A 331 7.30 -23.90 11.10
C TYR A 331 6.41 -24.73 12.05
N GLY A 332 5.79 -25.77 11.50
CA GLY A 332 4.99 -26.73 12.25
C GLY A 332 4.54 -27.87 11.36
N LYS A 333 4.16 -29.00 11.98
CA LYS A 333 3.77 -30.23 11.26
C LYS A 333 2.65 -29.99 10.24
N GLU A 334 1.66 -29.18 10.61
CA GLU A 334 0.48 -28.88 9.80
C GLU A 334 0.55 -27.50 9.13
N CYS A 335 1.74 -26.88 9.04
CA CYS A 335 1.92 -25.48 8.60
C CYS A 335 1.26 -25.18 7.24
N ASN A 336 1.42 -26.06 6.26
CA ASN A 336 0.78 -25.90 4.94
C ASN A 336 -0.75 -25.88 5.04
N GLN A 337 -1.34 -26.86 5.73
CA GLN A 337 -2.79 -26.95 5.90
C GLN A 337 -3.33 -25.76 6.70
N ASN A 338 -2.61 -25.37 7.74
CA ASN A 338 -2.95 -24.22 8.57
C ASN A 338 -2.96 -22.93 7.74
N PHE A 339 -1.89 -22.68 6.99
CA PHE A 339 -1.81 -21.49 6.16
C PHE A 339 -2.89 -21.46 5.07
N ASP A 340 -3.22 -22.62 4.47
CA ASP A 340 -4.29 -22.73 3.47
C ASP A 340 -5.69 -22.47 4.06
N ASN A 341 -5.86 -22.47 5.40
CA ASN A 341 -7.14 -22.08 6.02
C ASN A 341 -7.51 -20.62 5.77
N LEU A 342 -6.53 -19.76 5.48
CA LEU A 342 -6.76 -18.34 5.17
C LEU A 342 -7.64 -18.15 3.92
N ALA A 343 -7.66 -19.13 3.01
CA ALA A 343 -8.55 -19.11 1.84
C ALA A 343 -10.05 -19.20 2.19
N TYR A 344 -10.39 -19.52 3.44
CA TYR A 344 -11.77 -19.64 3.92
C TYR A 344 -12.20 -18.46 4.80
N PHE A 345 -11.31 -17.48 5.02
CA PHE A 345 -11.67 -16.27 5.75
C PHE A 345 -12.60 -15.40 4.88
N ARG A 346 -13.63 -14.84 5.51
CA ARG A 346 -14.65 -13.99 4.87
C ARG A 346 -14.58 -12.54 5.31
N HIS A 347 -14.10 -12.31 6.53
CA HIS A 347 -14.09 -10.99 7.11
C HIS A 347 -12.79 -10.75 7.87
N SER A 348 -12.45 -9.47 8.03
CA SER A 348 -11.38 -9.03 8.90
C SER A 348 -11.66 -9.37 10.38
N ASN A 349 -10.60 -9.46 11.17
CA ASN A 349 -10.69 -9.51 12.63
C ASN A 349 -11.41 -8.27 13.16
N ASP A 350 -11.11 -7.09 12.60
CA ASP A 350 -11.77 -5.83 12.95
C ASP A 350 -13.29 -5.90 12.76
N PHE A 351 -13.76 -6.27 11.56
CA PHE A 351 -15.20 -6.45 11.29
C PHE A 351 -15.84 -7.46 12.23
N THR A 352 -15.18 -8.60 12.42
CA THR A 352 -15.72 -9.71 13.23
C THR A 352 -15.90 -9.30 14.67
N LEU A 353 -14.89 -8.69 15.28
CA LEU A 353 -14.94 -8.24 16.67
C LEU A 353 -15.93 -7.10 16.85
N GLN A 354 -15.99 -6.15 15.91
CA GLN A 354 -16.99 -5.08 15.95
C GLN A 354 -18.45 -5.57 15.84
N SER A 355 -18.66 -6.80 15.37
CA SER A 355 -19.99 -7.39 15.23
C SER A 355 -20.50 -8.10 16.50
N ILE A 356 -19.65 -8.23 17.52
CA ILE A 356 -20.02 -8.82 18.82
C ILE A 356 -20.73 -7.77 19.69
N ASN A 357 -21.84 -8.17 20.30
CA ASN A 357 -22.63 -7.35 21.21
C ASN A 357 -22.48 -7.82 22.66
N LEU A 358 -22.65 -6.88 23.60
CA LEU A 358 -22.62 -7.15 25.05
C LEU A 358 -23.61 -8.24 25.50
N THR A 359 -24.69 -8.43 24.74
CA THR A 359 -25.76 -9.39 25.04
C THR A 359 -25.56 -10.76 24.39
N ASP A 360 -24.51 -10.93 23.58
CA ASP A 360 -24.26 -12.19 22.90
C ASP A 360 -23.81 -13.27 23.90
N SER A 361 -24.27 -14.50 23.69
CA SER A 361 -23.77 -15.68 24.40
C SER A 361 -22.46 -16.19 23.78
N ALA A 362 -21.70 -16.99 24.54
CA ALA A 362 -20.50 -17.63 24.02
C ALA A 362 -20.77 -18.51 22.77
N SER A 363 -21.94 -19.14 22.65
CA SER A 363 -22.30 -19.91 21.44
C SER A 363 -22.47 -18.99 20.23
N GLN A 364 -23.14 -17.85 20.38
CA GLN A 364 -23.32 -16.87 19.30
C GLN A 364 -21.99 -16.29 18.84
N VAL A 365 -21.10 -15.94 19.78
CA VAL A 365 -19.74 -15.49 19.45
C VAL A 365 -18.97 -16.58 18.70
N ARG A 366 -19.02 -17.83 19.17
CA ARG A 366 -18.37 -18.95 18.49
C ARG A 366 -18.91 -19.16 17.07
N GLU A 367 -20.23 -19.11 16.89
CA GLU A 367 -20.89 -19.23 15.58
C GLU A 367 -20.46 -18.11 14.63
N LEU A 368 -20.36 -16.86 15.11
CA LEU A 368 -19.84 -15.73 14.34
C LEU A 368 -18.39 -15.96 13.92
N LEU A 369 -17.52 -16.36 14.85
CA LEU A 369 -16.10 -16.65 14.55
C LEU A 369 -15.96 -17.78 13.52
N THR A 370 -16.71 -18.87 13.68
CA THR A 370 -16.74 -19.98 12.72
C THR A 370 -17.28 -19.55 11.37
N HIS A 371 -18.30 -18.67 11.32
CA HIS A 371 -18.80 -18.13 10.06
C HIS A 371 -17.72 -17.31 9.33
N ASN A 372 -17.05 -16.42 10.05
CA ASN A 372 -16.11 -15.46 9.46
C ASN A 372 -14.74 -16.06 9.11
N PHE A 373 -14.29 -17.08 9.84
CA PHE A 373 -12.96 -17.68 9.63
C PHE A 373 -13.03 -19.15 9.18
N GLY A 374 -14.23 -19.65 8.90
CA GLY A 374 -14.50 -20.92 8.22
C GLY A 374 -13.95 -22.15 8.95
N LYS A 375 -12.74 -22.58 8.58
CA LYS A 375 -12.14 -23.85 9.00
C LYS A 375 -11.49 -23.85 10.38
N ILE A 376 -11.47 -22.71 11.07
CA ILE A 376 -10.92 -22.63 12.42
C ILE A 376 -11.91 -23.23 13.43
N PRO A 377 -11.53 -24.27 14.18
CA PRO A 377 -12.39 -24.93 15.16
C PRO A 377 -12.36 -24.17 16.50
N PHE A 378 -12.99 -22.99 16.55
CA PHE A 378 -13.09 -22.22 17.80
C PHE A 378 -13.80 -23.02 18.88
N SER A 379 -13.20 -23.08 20.07
CA SER A 379 -13.81 -23.69 21.24
C SER A 379 -14.79 -22.74 21.93
N GLU A 380 -15.64 -23.28 22.80
CA GLU A 380 -16.50 -22.44 23.64
C GLU A 380 -15.69 -21.57 24.59
N GLU A 381 -14.51 -22.04 25.01
CA GLU A 381 -13.58 -21.28 25.86
C GLU A 381 -12.95 -20.10 25.11
N ASP A 382 -12.53 -20.28 23.86
CA ASP A 382 -12.03 -19.19 23.01
C ASP A 382 -13.09 -18.08 22.90
N ALA A 383 -14.35 -18.45 22.66
CA ALA A 383 -15.45 -17.52 22.56
C ALA A 383 -15.75 -16.80 23.88
N LYS A 384 -15.66 -17.49 25.04
CA LYS A 384 -15.79 -16.87 26.37
C LYS A 384 -14.69 -15.86 26.63
N GLN A 385 -13.45 -16.17 26.28
CA GLN A 385 -12.32 -15.26 26.46
C GLN A 385 -12.50 -13.98 25.63
N ILE A 386 -12.91 -14.11 24.37
CA ILE A 386 -13.22 -12.95 23.52
C ILE A 386 -14.38 -12.14 24.08
N LEU A 387 -15.49 -12.80 24.46
CA LEU A 387 -16.68 -12.13 25.02
C LEU A 387 -16.37 -11.36 26.31
N SER A 388 -15.41 -11.83 27.11
CA SER A 388 -15.01 -11.16 28.35
C SER A 388 -14.48 -9.74 28.16
N PHE A 389 -13.97 -9.38 26.97
CA PHE A 389 -13.58 -7.99 26.66
C PHE A 389 -14.78 -7.04 26.60
N TYR A 390 -15.95 -7.57 26.26
CA TYR A 390 -17.18 -6.80 26.19
C TYR A 390 -17.84 -6.77 27.58
N THR A 391 -17.98 -7.93 28.23
CA THR A 391 -18.77 -8.06 29.46
C THR A 391 -18.04 -7.70 30.75
N GLU A 392 -16.70 -7.78 30.78
CA GLU A 392 -15.89 -7.53 31.98
C GLU A 392 -15.04 -6.25 31.89
N GLY A 393 -15.20 -5.47 30.82
CA GLY A 393 -14.50 -4.19 30.64
C GLY A 393 -12.99 -4.32 30.39
N LYS A 394 -12.50 -5.47 29.89
CA LYS A 394 -11.11 -5.59 29.46
C LYS A 394 -10.88 -4.76 28.20
N GLN A 395 -9.66 -4.23 28.06
CA GLN A 395 -9.30 -3.31 26.98
C GLN A 395 -7.92 -3.66 26.44
N GLU A 396 -7.78 -3.61 25.13
CA GLU A 396 -6.49 -3.67 24.45
C GLU A 396 -6.26 -2.36 23.70
N ASN A 397 -5.28 -1.58 24.14
CA ASN A 397 -4.93 -0.33 23.46
C ASN A 397 -4.08 -0.64 22.22
N GLY A 398 -4.23 0.15 21.17
CA GLY A 398 -3.38 0.06 19.98
C GLY A 398 -3.71 1.16 18.98
N LEU A 399 -2.77 1.45 18.07
CA LEU A 399 -3.06 2.35 16.96
C LEU A 399 -4.17 1.73 16.09
N TYR A 400 -5.11 2.57 15.64
CA TYR A 400 -6.31 2.18 14.90
C TYR A 400 -7.32 1.27 15.67
N ASN A 401 -7.04 0.85 16.90
CA ASN A 401 -7.97 0.12 17.76
C ASN A 401 -8.83 1.05 18.65
N TYR A 402 -9.64 1.91 18.03
CA TYR A 402 -10.41 2.93 18.75
C TYR A 402 -11.52 2.36 19.67
N LYS A 403 -11.86 1.07 19.53
CA LYS A 403 -12.84 0.36 20.37
C LYS A 403 -12.20 -0.55 21.42
N ASN A 404 -10.86 -0.57 21.52
CA ASN A 404 -10.09 -1.39 22.45
C ASN A 404 -10.42 -2.90 22.37
N LEU A 405 -10.63 -3.39 21.15
CA LEU A 405 -11.03 -4.77 20.83
C LEU A 405 -9.87 -5.76 21.03
N PRO A 406 -10.14 -7.05 21.33
CA PRO A 406 -9.12 -8.06 21.61
C PRO A 406 -8.42 -8.60 20.34
N TYR A 407 -7.68 -7.75 19.63
CA TYR A 407 -6.96 -8.12 18.41
C TYR A 407 -5.87 -9.16 18.66
N SER A 408 -4.99 -8.93 19.64
CA SER A 408 -3.89 -9.85 19.92
C SER A 408 -4.39 -11.22 20.39
N LEU A 409 -5.46 -11.26 21.20
CA LEU A 409 -6.07 -12.50 21.67
C LEU A 409 -6.66 -13.30 20.51
N LEU A 410 -7.43 -12.67 19.62
CA LEU A 410 -7.98 -13.36 18.46
C LEU A 410 -6.87 -13.88 17.54
N ALA A 411 -5.82 -13.10 17.33
CA ALA A 411 -4.66 -13.52 16.54
C ALA A 411 -3.93 -14.73 17.15
N GLU A 412 -3.74 -14.76 18.48
CA GLU A 412 -3.09 -15.91 19.16
C GLU A 412 -3.97 -17.18 19.12
N ILE A 413 -5.29 -17.04 19.19
CA ILE A 413 -6.22 -18.16 18.96
C ILE A 413 -6.08 -18.67 17.51
N GLN A 414 -6.11 -17.77 16.53
CA GLN A 414 -6.00 -18.09 15.11
C GLN A 414 -4.65 -18.73 14.75
N LYS A 415 -3.54 -18.31 15.36
CA LYS A 415 -2.17 -18.81 15.11
C LYS A 415 -2.06 -20.33 15.17
N LYS A 416 -2.79 -20.98 16.08
CA LYS A 416 -2.84 -22.46 16.19
C LYS A 416 -3.33 -23.13 14.90
N HIS A 417 -4.10 -22.41 14.09
CA HIS A 417 -4.80 -22.88 12.90
C HIS A 417 -4.39 -22.17 11.62
N THR A 418 -3.57 -21.12 11.69
CA THR A 418 -3.01 -20.40 10.53
C THR A 418 -1.49 -20.55 10.43
N SER A 419 -0.84 -20.98 11.52
CA SER A 419 0.62 -20.99 11.68
C SER A 419 1.26 -19.60 11.56
N VAL A 420 0.48 -18.52 11.61
CA VAL A 420 1.00 -17.14 11.57
C VAL A 420 1.14 -16.59 12.98
N GLY A 421 2.36 -16.21 13.35
CA GLY A 421 2.65 -15.52 14.61
C GLY A 421 2.99 -14.04 14.40
N TRP A 422 2.89 -13.26 15.47
CA TRP A 422 3.14 -11.82 15.52
C TRP A 422 4.08 -11.49 16.68
N ILE A 423 4.90 -10.45 16.54
CA ILE A 423 5.89 -10.06 17.56
C ILE A 423 5.41 -8.85 18.38
N SER A 424 4.66 -7.94 17.75
CA SER A 424 4.07 -6.75 18.37
C SER A 424 2.76 -6.40 17.67
N MET A 425 2.16 -5.28 18.05
CA MET A 425 1.09 -4.59 17.31
C MET A 425 1.60 -3.21 16.86
N ASP A 426 2.90 -3.03 16.68
CA ASP A 426 3.53 -1.74 16.44
C ASP A 426 4.65 -1.84 15.39
N HIS A 427 5.05 -0.67 14.88
CA HIS A 427 6.12 -0.55 13.90
C HIS A 427 7.43 -1.19 14.38
N SER A 428 8.20 -1.68 13.42
CA SER A 428 9.50 -2.31 13.65
C SER A 428 10.59 -1.64 12.80
N SER A 429 11.85 -1.78 13.24
CA SER A 429 13.01 -1.13 12.61
C SER A 429 13.54 -1.88 11.38
N ASP A 430 12.68 -2.64 10.69
CA ASP A 430 13.07 -3.40 9.50
C ASP A 430 13.62 -2.45 8.44
N TYR A 431 14.75 -2.83 7.85
CA TYR A 431 15.10 -2.27 6.55
C TYR A 431 14.09 -2.78 5.53
N THR A 432 13.47 -1.86 4.80
CA THR A 432 12.39 -2.22 3.90
C THR A 432 12.94 -2.73 2.57
N GLU A 433 12.20 -3.65 1.98
CA GLU A 433 12.49 -4.16 0.64
C GLU A 433 12.22 -3.06 -0.40
N LEU A 434 13.10 -2.92 -1.38
CA LEU A 434 12.99 -1.93 -2.45
C LEU A 434 13.20 -2.59 -3.81
N ALA A 435 12.18 -2.50 -4.67
CA ALA A 435 12.26 -2.90 -6.07
C ALA A 435 12.17 -1.68 -6.99
N MET A 436 13.01 -1.66 -8.03
CA MET A 436 12.91 -0.66 -9.10
C MET A 436 12.92 -1.29 -10.49
N TYR A 437 12.00 -0.84 -11.33
CA TYR A 437 11.88 -1.21 -12.74
C TYR A 437 11.83 0.05 -13.60
N GLY A 438 12.60 0.10 -14.70
CA GLY A 438 12.53 1.19 -15.68
C GLY A 438 13.77 2.09 -15.71
N PRO A 439 13.76 3.18 -16.51
CA PRO A 439 14.89 4.09 -16.66
C PRO A 439 15.42 4.62 -15.33
N GLY A 440 16.72 4.46 -15.09
CA GLY A 440 17.40 4.91 -13.87
C GLY A 440 17.49 3.85 -12.77
N SER A 441 16.75 2.73 -12.87
CA SER A 441 16.80 1.66 -11.85
C SER A 441 18.18 1.01 -11.71
N GLN A 442 18.98 1.01 -12.78
CA GLN A 442 20.35 0.47 -12.76
C GLN A 442 21.32 1.26 -11.85
N ASN A 443 20.94 2.48 -11.47
CA ASN A 443 21.74 3.33 -10.57
C ASN A 443 21.40 3.09 -9.09
N LEU A 444 20.42 2.22 -8.80
CA LEU A 444 20.03 1.91 -7.43
C LEU A 444 21.17 1.16 -6.71
N PRO A 445 21.75 1.73 -5.64
CA PRO A 445 22.71 0.97 -4.82
C PRO A 445 22.00 -0.17 -4.08
N PRO A 446 22.71 -1.25 -3.68
CA PRO A 446 22.13 -2.34 -2.91
C PRO A 446 21.52 -1.92 -1.56
N PHE A 447 21.95 -0.77 -1.03
CA PHE A 447 21.46 -0.18 0.21
C PHE A 447 21.34 1.33 0.06
N ILE A 448 20.26 1.92 0.55
CA ILE A 448 20.01 3.36 0.51
C ILE A 448 19.24 3.84 1.74
N GLU A 449 19.57 5.01 2.27
CA GLU A 449 18.79 5.67 3.30
C GLU A 449 17.58 6.37 2.68
N ASN A 450 16.42 6.29 3.33
CA ASN A 450 15.15 6.84 2.86
C ASN A 450 15.26 8.26 2.28
N TYR A 451 15.90 9.19 2.97
CA TYR A 451 16.00 10.59 2.53
C TYR A 451 16.78 10.75 1.21
N LYS A 452 17.71 9.85 0.88
CA LYS A 452 18.47 9.91 -0.38
C LYS A 452 17.60 9.56 -1.59
N MET A 453 16.46 8.88 -1.39
CA MET A 453 15.51 8.61 -2.47
C MET A 453 14.98 9.89 -3.11
N HIS A 454 14.87 10.99 -2.35
CA HIS A 454 14.43 12.27 -2.89
C HIS A 454 15.29 12.71 -4.08
N ASN A 455 16.60 12.80 -3.85
CA ASN A 455 17.59 13.22 -4.84
C ASN A 455 17.75 12.17 -5.95
N PHE A 456 17.63 10.89 -5.61
CA PHE A 456 17.63 9.81 -6.60
C PHE A 456 16.52 10.00 -7.64
N LEU A 457 15.28 10.25 -7.20
CA LEU A 457 14.13 10.42 -8.09
C LEU A 457 14.24 11.68 -8.95
N LEU A 458 14.68 12.80 -8.37
CA LEU A 458 14.93 14.04 -9.12
C LEU A 458 15.99 13.82 -10.21
N THR A 459 17.08 13.13 -9.87
CA THR A 459 18.16 12.80 -10.82
C THR A 459 17.67 11.86 -11.92
N ALA A 460 16.93 10.81 -11.58
CA ALA A 460 16.38 9.87 -12.56
C ALA A 460 15.46 10.55 -13.59
N ALA A 461 14.77 11.61 -13.17
CA ALA A 461 13.90 12.42 -14.03
C ALA A 461 14.57 13.70 -14.56
N GLU A 462 15.88 13.88 -14.37
CA GLU A 462 16.67 15.09 -14.66
C GLU A 462 15.89 16.39 -14.36
N VAL A 463 15.35 16.47 -13.15
CA VAL A 463 14.74 17.69 -12.63
C VAL A 463 15.76 18.35 -11.73
N ASP A 464 16.01 19.64 -11.99
CA ASP A 464 17.01 20.39 -11.23
C ASP A 464 16.75 20.29 -9.74
N MET A 465 17.82 19.91 -9.04
CA MET A 465 17.88 19.88 -7.59
C MET A 465 17.84 21.35 -7.15
N LEU A 466 16.64 21.85 -6.81
CA LEU A 466 16.48 23.20 -6.28
C LEU A 466 17.37 23.45 -5.06
N GLU A 467 17.76 22.37 -4.37
CA GLU A 467 18.69 22.32 -3.24
C GLU A 467 19.54 21.05 -3.38
N LYS A 468 20.88 21.16 -3.24
CA LYS A 468 21.80 20.01 -3.14
C LYS A 468 22.05 19.75 -1.66
N TYR A 469 21.72 18.56 -1.17
CA TYR A 469 21.91 18.15 0.22
C TYR A 469 23.02 17.13 0.34
#